data_AF-A0A0D1EEQ2-F1
#
_entry.id   AF-A0A0D1EEQ2-F1
#
_cell.length_a   1.000
_cell.length_b   1.000
_cell.length_c   1.000
_cell.angle_alpha   90.00
_cell.angle_beta   90.00
_cell.angle_gamma   90.00
#
_symmetry.space_group_name_H-M   'P 1'
#
loop_
_entity.id
_entity.type
_entity.pdbx_description
1 polymer ?
#
loop_
_entity_poly.entity_id
_entity_poly.type
_entity_poly.pdbx_seq_one_letter_code
_entity_poly.pdbx_strand_id
1 'polypeptide(L)'
;METAAAVWARIGAWWAALPELPDFALPPVPDLALIVVLATVVGGLGFAALASGWAEGRVSKSGLFATFVGAGMAFWVWEAERSLTWRIVPVAFIEMIARATR
;
A
#
# COMPACT_ATOMS: atom_id res chain seq x y z
N MET A 1 -25.26 0.47 21.57
CA MET A 1 -24.72 0.45 20.18
C MET A 1 -23.73 1.59 20.09
N GLU A 2 -22.43 1.31 19.96
CA GLU A 2 -21.44 2.37 19.71
C GLU A 2 -21.72 3.01 18.35
N THR A 3 -21.68 4.34 18.28
CA THR A 3 -21.83 5.04 17.00
C THR A 3 -20.54 4.88 16.18
N ALA A 4 -20.65 4.92 14.85
CA ALA A 4 -19.49 4.84 13.96
C ALA A 4 -18.42 5.92 14.28
N ALA A 5 -18.86 7.09 14.76
CA ALA A 5 -17.98 8.16 15.22
C ALA A 5 -17.13 7.77 16.44
N ALA A 6 -17.69 7.05 17.41
CA ALA A 6 -16.96 6.58 18.59
C ALA A 6 -15.90 5.54 18.23
N VAL A 7 -16.24 4.62 17.29
CA VAL A 7 -15.29 3.64 16.76
C VAL A 7 -14.12 4.33 16.05
N TRP A 8 -14.41 5.30 15.18
CA TRP A 8 -13.37 6.07 14.49
C TRP A 8 -12.50 6.89 15.43
N ALA A 9 -13.08 7.55 16.44
CA ALA A 9 -12.33 8.29 17.43
C ALA A 9 -11.37 7.39 18.23
N ARG A 10 -11.81 6.17 18.57
CA ARG A 10 -10.98 5.18 19.27
C ARG A 10 -9.82 4.68 18.40
N ILE A 11 -10.07 4.43 17.11
CA ILE A 11 -9.01 4.06 16.16
C ILE A 11 -8.00 5.20 16.03
N GLY A 12 -8.47 6.44 15.90
CA GLY A 12 -7.59 7.62 15.82
C GLY A 12 -6.74 7.81 17.07
N ALA A 13 -7.33 7.67 18.26
CA ALA A 13 -6.61 7.75 19.53
C ALA A 13 -5.57 6.64 19.69
N TRP A 14 -5.90 5.41 19.27
CA TRP A 14 -4.95 4.29 19.27
C TRP A 14 -3.79 4.54 18.29
N TRP A 15 -4.08 5.07 17.09
CA TRP A 15 -3.07 5.42 16.10
C TRP A 15 -2.13 6.53 16.60
N ALA A 16 -2.69 7.57 17.23
CA ALA A 16 -1.92 8.69 17.78
C ALA A 16 -1.06 8.29 18.99
N ALA A 17 -1.40 7.19 19.67
CA ALA A 17 -0.65 6.65 20.78
C ALA A 17 0.48 5.69 20.35
N LEU A 18 0.60 5.39 19.05
CA LEU A 18 1.72 4.59 18.56
C LEU A 18 3.02 5.39 18.69
N PRO A 19 4.11 4.77 19.20
CA PRO A 19 5.41 5.42 19.25
C PRO A 19 5.87 5.79 17.83
N GLU A 20 6.64 6.88 17.72
CA GLU A 20 7.28 7.23 16.46
C GLU A 20 8.08 6.03 15.95
N LEU A 21 7.81 5.63 14.71
CA LEU A 21 8.54 4.53 14.09
C LEU A 21 10.02 4.93 14.01
N PRO A 22 10.95 4.06 14.44
CA PRO A 22 12.37 4.33 14.31
C PRO A 22 12.71 4.50 12.83
N ASP A 23 13.69 5.34 12.52
CA ASP A 23 14.23 5.42 11.17
C ASP A 23 14.83 4.06 10.81
N PHE A 24 14.19 3.40 9.83
CA PHE A 24 14.58 2.05 9.43
C PHE A 24 15.82 2.05 8.53
N ALA A 25 16.37 3.22 8.17
CA ALA A 25 17.51 3.39 7.28
C ALA A 25 17.39 2.50 6.02
N LEU A 26 16.17 2.46 5.45
CA LEU A 26 15.87 1.59 4.33
C LEU A 26 16.73 1.98 3.12
N PRO A 27 17.17 1.00 2.31
CA PRO A 27 17.92 1.31 1.11
C PRO A 27 17.07 2.17 0.15
N PRO A 28 17.72 3.03 -0.64
CA PRO A 28 17.02 3.82 -1.65
C PRO A 28 16.32 2.90 -2.66
N VAL A 29 15.17 3.35 -3.17
CA VAL A 29 14.38 2.57 -4.12
C VAL A 29 15.08 2.61 -5.49
N PRO A 30 15.55 1.47 -6.04
CA PRO A 30 16.40 1.47 -7.23
C PRO A 30 15.68 1.87 -8.52
N ASP A 31 14.40 1.48 -8.66
CA ASP A 31 13.52 1.91 -9.75
C ASP A 31 12.16 2.29 -9.17
N LEU A 32 12.03 3.57 -8.80
CA LEU A 32 10.85 4.09 -8.13
C LEU A 32 9.57 3.84 -8.95
N ALA A 33 9.62 4.10 -10.26
CA ALA A 33 8.45 3.94 -11.13
C ALA A 33 7.97 2.49 -11.17
N LEU A 34 8.89 1.55 -11.35
CA LEU A 34 8.56 0.13 -11.35
C LEU A 34 7.99 -0.34 -10.01
N ILE A 35 8.63 0.03 -8.90
CA ILE A 35 8.20 -0.42 -7.56
C ILE A 35 6.83 0.18 -7.20
N VAL A 36 6.56 1.44 -7.54
CA VAL A 36 5.24 2.06 -7.35
C VAL A 36 4.16 1.33 -8.16
N VAL A 37 4.44 1.01 -9.43
CA VAL A 37 3.50 0.26 -10.27
C VAL A 37 3.26 -1.14 -9.71
N LEU A 38 4.32 -1.86 -9.31
CA LEU A 38 4.21 -3.18 -8.71
C LEU A 38 3.43 -3.14 -7.39
N ALA A 39 3.74 -2.20 -6.49
CA ALA A 39 3.02 -2.04 -5.23
C ALA A 39 1.51 -1.82 -5.48
N THR A 40 1.18 -0.99 -6.47
CA THR A 40 -0.21 -0.68 -6.84
C THR A 40 -0.92 -1.89 -7.44
N VAL A 41 -0.29 -2.57 -8.40
CA VAL A 41 -0.89 -3.71 -9.11
C VAL A 41 -1.01 -4.92 -8.18
N VAL A 42 0.06 -5.29 -7.47
CA VAL A 42 0.08 -6.45 -6.57
C VAL A 42 -0.84 -6.21 -5.37
N GLY A 43 -0.78 -5.01 -4.77
CA GLY A 43 -1.67 -4.63 -3.69
C GLY A 43 -3.14 -4.60 -4.11
N GLY A 44 -3.43 -4.01 -5.28
CA GLY A 44 -4.77 -3.94 -5.86
C GLY A 44 -5.36 -5.30 -6.21
N LEU A 45 -4.57 -6.17 -6.86
CA LEU A 45 -4.98 -7.55 -7.18
C LEU A 45 -5.19 -8.38 -5.91
N GLY A 46 -4.28 -8.27 -4.93
CA GLY A 46 -4.44 -8.94 -3.64
C GLY A 46 -5.72 -8.51 -2.93
N PHE A 47 -5.97 -7.19 -2.90
CA PHE A 47 -7.15 -6.62 -2.29
C PHE A 47 -8.43 -7.05 -3.01
N ALA A 48 -8.44 -7.05 -4.34
CA ALA A 48 -9.56 -7.54 -5.14
C ALA A 48 -9.83 -9.03 -4.89
N ALA A 49 -8.78 -9.86 -4.80
CA ALA A 49 -8.92 -11.27 -4.47
C ALA A 49 -9.45 -11.51 -3.06
N LEU A 50 -9.05 -10.69 -2.09
CA LEU A 50 -9.60 -10.71 -0.74
C LEU A 50 -11.07 -10.29 -0.72
N ALA A 51 -11.42 -9.20 -1.41
CA ALA A 51 -12.80 -8.71 -1.49
C ALA A 51 -13.73 -9.73 -2.15
N SER A 52 -13.28 -10.34 -3.25
CA SER A 52 -14.00 -11.40 -3.95
C SER A 52 -14.16 -12.64 -3.06
N GLY A 53 -13.08 -13.09 -2.42
CA GLY A 53 -13.14 -14.23 -1.52
C GLY A 53 -14.07 -13.97 -0.32
N TRP A 54 -14.03 -12.76 0.24
CA TRP A 54 -14.90 -12.38 1.34
C TRP A 54 -16.38 -12.44 0.95
N ALA A 55 -16.73 -12.00 -0.26
CA ALA A 55 -18.09 -12.13 -0.80
C ALA A 55 -18.54 -13.60 -0.94
N GLU A 56 -17.61 -14.52 -1.21
CA GLU A 56 -17.84 -15.96 -1.31
C GLU A 56 -17.72 -16.70 0.05
N GLY A 57 -17.47 -15.99 1.15
CA GLY A 57 -17.25 -16.58 2.47
C GLY A 57 -15.92 -17.34 2.62
N ARG A 58 -14.96 -17.11 1.71
CA ARG A 58 -13.64 -17.77 1.68
C ARG A 58 -12.51 -16.76 1.73
N VAL A 59 -11.59 -16.88 2.69
CA VAL A 59 -10.40 -16.02 2.70
C VAL A 59 -9.36 -16.55 1.72
N SER A 60 -9.08 -15.78 0.67
CA SER A 60 -8.00 -16.10 -0.27
C SER A 60 -6.65 -15.85 0.39
N LYS A 61 -5.94 -16.92 0.75
CA LYS A 61 -4.58 -16.84 1.34
C LYS A 61 -3.58 -16.19 0.39
N SER A 62 -3.70 -16.45 -0.92
CA SER A 62 -2.86 -15.82 -1.95
C SER A 62 -3.18 -14.35 -2.11
N GLY A 63 -4.47 -13.98 -2.05
CA GLY A 63 -4.91 -12.57 -2.02
C GLY A 63 -4.34 -11.84 -0.81
N LEU A 64 -4.43 -12.45 0.37
CA LEU A 64 -3.87 -11.90 1.61
C LEU A 64 -2.36 -11.66 1.51
N PHE A 65 -1.63 -12.66 1.02
CA PHE A 65 -0.19 -12.56 0.82
C PHE A 65 0.15 -11.44 -0.17
N ALA A 66 -0.52 -11.39 -1.32
CA ALA A 66 -0.30 -10.33 -2.31
C ALA A 66 -0.62 -8.93 -1.74
N THR A 67 -1.67 -8.79 -0.95
CA THR A 67 -1.98 -7.52 -0.26
C THR A 67 -0.87 -7.10 0.68
N PHE A 68 -0.34 -8.02 1.49
CA PHE A 68 0.79 -7.69 2.39
C PHE A 68 2.07 -7.36 1.63
N VAL A 69 2.36 -8.06 0.54
CA VAL A 69 3.51 -7.75 -0.31
C VAL A 69 3.37 -6.36 -0.93
N GLY A 70 2.21 -6.05 -1.52
CA GLY A 70 1.93 -4.72 -2.08
C GLY A 70 1.99 -3.61 -1.04
N ALA A 71 1.43 -3.84 0.15
CA ALA A 71 1.49 -2.89 1.26
C ALA A 71 2.92 -2.69 1.77
N GLY A 72 3.74 -3.75 1.84
CA GLY A 72 5.15 -3.66 2.22
C GLY A 72 5.97 -2.87 1.20
N MET A 73 5.73 -3.07 -0.09
CA MET A 73 6.37 -2.27 -1.14
C MET A 73 5.96 -0.79 -1.07
N ALA A 74 4.67 -0.52 -0.85
CA ALA A 74 4.18 0.86 -0.68
C ALA A 74 4.77 1.52 0.58
N PHE A 75 4.90 0.76 1.68
CA PHE A 75 5.54 1.23 2.90
C PHE A 75 7.02 1.55 2.68
N TRP A 76 7.75 0.69 1.96
CA TRP A 76 9.15 0.94 1.62
C TRP A 76 9.30 2.23 0.80
N VAL A 77 8.46 2.44 -0.22
CA VAL A 77 8.46 3.69 -1.00
C VAL A 77 8.15 4.90 -0.13
N TRP A 78 7.13 4.79 0.73
CA TRP A 78 6.74 5.89 1.61
C TRP A 78 7.86 6.29 2.58
N GLU A 79 8.58 5.31 3.14
CA GLU A 79 9.65 5.57 4.10
C GLU A 79 10.94 6.03 3.43
N ALA A 80 11.31 5.46 2.28
CA ALA A 80 12.49 5.87 1.53
C ALA A 80 12.34 7.28 0.93
N GLU A 81 11.11 7.73 0.68
CA GLU A 81 10.82 8.97 -0.03
C GLU A 81 9.63 9.71 0.63
N ARG A 82 9.79 10.13 1.88
CA ARG A 82 8.74 10.79 2.69
C ARG A 82 8.15 12.08 2.09
N SER A 83 8.81 12.69 1.09
CA SER A 83 8.29 13.86 0.35
C SER A 83 7.32 13.50 -0.79
N LEU A 84 7.12 12.20 -1.06
CA LEU A 84 6.26 11.77 -2.16
C LEU A 84 4.79 12.12 -1.93
N THR A 85 4.22 12.79 -2.92
CA THR A 85 2.79 13.07 -3.00
C THR A 85 2.08 11.96 -3.77
N TRP A 86 0.80 11.71 -3.47
CA TRP A 86 -0.07 10.76 -4.18
C TRP A 86 -0.06 10.85 -5.72
N ARG A 87 0.38 11.99 -6.28
CA ARG A 87 0.58 12.19 -7.73
C ARG A 87 1.66 11.30 -8.34
N ILE A 88 2.55 10.70 -7.54
CA ILE A 88 3.61 9.80 -8.04
C ILE A 88 3.03 8.56 -8.73
N VAL A 89 1.87 8.08 -8.29
CA VAL A 89 1.26 6.86 -8.82
C VAL A 89 0.97 7.01 -10.31
N PRO A 90 0.13 7.96 -10.79
CA PRO A 90 -0.13 8.10 -12.22
C PRO A 90 1.14 8.42 -13.03
N VAL A 91 2.10 9.17 -12.48
CA VAL A 91 3.38 9.47 -13.14
C VAL A 91 4.20 8.21 -13.37
N ALA A 92 4.33 7.35 -12.36
CA ALA A 92 5.04 6.08 -12.44
C ALA A 92 4.43 5.14 -13.49
N PHE A 93 3.10 5.10 -13.61
CA PHE A 93 2.42 4.34 -14.66
C PHE A 93 2.73 4.87 -16.06
N ILE A 94 2.68 6.19 -16.26
CA ILE A 94 3.00 6.83 -17.56
C ILE A 94 4.45 6.55 -17.94
N GLU A 95 5.38 6.71 -16.99
CA GLU A 95 6.80 6.45 -17.22
C GLU A 95 7.04 4.99 -17.61
N MET A 96 6.37 4.05 -16.94
CA MET A 96 6.49 2.64 -17.29
C MET A 96 5.93 2.32 -18.68
N ILE A 97 4.79 2.90 -19.04
CA ILE A 97 4.23 2.75 -20.40
C ILE A 97 5.21 3.31 -21.43
N ALA A 98 5.76 4.50 -21.20
CA ALA A 98 6.72 5.14 -22.09
C ALA A 98 7.98 4.28 -22.31
N ARG A 99 8.50 3.68 -21.22
CA ARG A 99 9.63 2.74 -21.28
C ARG A 99 9.28 1.45 -22.05
N ALA A 100 8.06 0.95 -21.93
CA ALA A 100 7.62 -0.26 -22.63
C ALA A 100 7.38 -0.07 -24.14
N THR A 101 7.08 1.16 -24.57
CA THR A 101 6.82 1.51 -25.98
C THR A 101 8.06 1.94 -26.77
N ARG A 102 9.24 1.99 -26.13
CA ARG A 102 10.51 2.38 -26.74
C ARG A 102 11.33 1.16 -27.11
#